data_AF-W9R5X7-F1
#
_entry.id   AF-W9R5X7-F1
#
_cell.length_a   1.000
_cell.length_b   1.000
_cell.length_c   1.000
_cell.angle_alpha   90.00
_cell.angle_beta   90.00
_cell.angle_gamma   90.00
#
_symmetry.space_group_name_H-M   'P 1'
#
loop_
_entity.id
_entity.type
_entity.pdbx_description
1 polymer ?
#
loop_
_entity_poly.entity_id
_entity_poly.type
_entity_poly.pdbx_seq_one_letter_code
_entity_poly.pdbx_strand_id
1 'polypeptide(L)'
;MNILLVCEDYKFVLVEECPPEPAANASKTAKEPYDRWIKVNNKAKCFMLASMSNVLRKKHEEMETAYEIIESLEAMFGAPSKKARLDAVRAFMNDKMKKSSSVKF
;
A
#
# COMPACT_ATOMS: atom_id res chain seq x y z
N MET A 1 5.59 0.69 2.10
CA MET A 1 4.65 -0.45 2.24
C MET A 1 4.66 -1.34 1.01
N ASN A 2 4.42 -0.82 -0.20
CA ASN A 2 4.41 -1.59 -1.45
C ASN A 2 5.69 -2.43 -1.70
N ILE A 3 6.88 -1.92 -1.33
CA ILE A 3 8.16 -2.65 -1.52
C ILE A 3 8.14 -4.01 -0.82
N LEU A 4 7.72 -4.07 0.45
CA LEU A 4 7.69 -5.33 1.22
C LEU A 4 6.70 -6.34 0.63
N LEU A 5 5.52 -5.88 0.20
CA LEU A 5 4.49 -6.74 -0.37
C LEU A 5 4.87 -7.26 -1.76
N VAL A 6 5.67 -6.49 -2.52
CA VAL A 6 6.24 -6.94 -3.79
C VAL A 6 7.34 -7.98 -3.56
N CYS A 7 8.24 -7.75 -2.60
CA CYS A 7 9.32 -8.70 -2.31
C CYS A 7 8.81 -10.08 -1.85
N GLU A 8 7.65 -10.11 -1.19
CA GLU A 8 7.04 -11.34 -0.67
C GLU A 8 6.00 -11.96 -1.61
N ASP A 9 5.81 -11.41 -2.82
CA ASP A 9 4.76 -11.82 -3.76
C ASP A 9 3.33 -11.77 -3.18
N TYR A 10 3.08 -10.85 -2.24
CA TYR A 10 1.77 -10.67 -1.60
C TYR A 10 0.92 -9.60 -2.27
N LYS A 11 1.46 -8.87 -3.24
CA LYS A 11 0.79 -7.72 -3.87
C LYS A 11 -0.58 -8.07 -4.48
N PHE A 12 -0.81 -9.31 -4.90
CA PHE A 12 -2.08 -9.71 -5.52
C PHE A 12 -3.29 -9.49 -4.60
N VAL A 13 -3.16 -9.61 -3.27
CA VAL A 13 -4.28 -9.36 -2.32
C VAL A 13 -4.69 -7.89 -2.22
N LEU A 14 -3.95 -6.98 -2.87
CA LEU A 14 -4.30 -5.56 -2.98
C LEU A 14 -5.00 -5.22 -4.31
N VAL A 15 -5.13 -6.18 -5.22
CA VAL A 15 -5.64 -5.94 -6.59
C VAL A 15 -6.73 -6.92 -6.95
N GLU A 16 -6.59 -8.17 -6.52
CA GLU A 16 -7.55 -9.24 -6.77
C GLU A 16 -8.56 -9.33 -5.63
N GLU A 17 -9.83 -9.53 -5.99
CA GLU A 17 -10.90 -9.76 -5.04
C GLU A 17 -10.72 -11.08 -4.27
N CYS A 18 -11.25 -11.13 -3.05
CA CYS A 18 -11.29 -12.36 -2.27
C CYS A 18 -12.12 -13.42 -3.01
N PRO A 19 -11.60 -14.65 -3.20
CA PRO A 19 -12.39 -15.75 -3.75
C PRO A 19 -13.65 -16.01 -2.92
N PRO A 20 -14.73 -16.55 -3.51
CA PRO A 20 -15.91 -16.93 -2.75
C PRO A 20 -15.58 -17.92 -1.64
N GLU A 21 -16.18 -17.72 -0.47
CA GLU A 21 -16.00 -18.65 0.63
C GLU A 21 -16.51 -20.05 0.24
N PRO A 22 -15.67 -21.08 0.35
CA PRO A 22 -16.03 -22.43 -0.07
C PRO A 22 -17.04 -23.04 0.91
N ALA A 23 -17.91 -23.91 0.40
CA ALA A 23 -18.84 -24.65 1.25
C ALA A 23 -18.11 -25.49 2.31
N ALA A 24 -18.74 -25.68 3.47
CA ALA A 24 -18.14 -26.43 4.58
C ALA A 24 -17.71 -27.86 4.17
N ASN A 25 -18.46 -28.50 3.28
CA ASN A 25 -18.21 -29.83 2.72
C ASN A 25 -17.36 -29.85 1.44
N ALA A 26 -16.84 -28.70 0.99
CA ALA A 26 -16.02 -28.62 -0.22
C ALA A 26 -14.71 -29.42 -0.06
N SER A 27 -14.20 -29.94 -1.17
CA SER A 27 -12.93 -30.65 -1.20
C SER A 27 -11.76 -29.72 -0.86
N LYS A 28 -10.64 -30.28 -0.41
CA LYS A 28 -9.44 -29.49 -0.07
C LYS A 28 -8.99 -28.60 -1.24
N THR A 29 -8.98 -29.13 -2.46
CA THR A 29 -8.62 -28.39 -3.68
C THR A 29 -9.58 -27.24 -3.96
N ALA A 30 -10.87 -27.39 -3.65
CA ALA A 30 -11.85 -26.32 -3.81
C ALA A 30 -11.69 -25.21 -2.75
N LYS A 31 -11.16 -25.53 -1.56
CA LYS A 31 -10.88 -24.55 -0.49
C LYS A 31 -9.55 -23.81 -0.67
N GLU A 32 -8.60 -24.44 -1.35
CA GLU A 32 -7.22 -23.96 -1.49
C GLU A 32 -7.08 -22.50 -1.97
N PRO A 33 -7.83 -22.02 -2.98
CA PRO A 33 -7.72 -20.64 -3.44
C PRO A 33 -8.10 -19.62 -2.36
N TYR A 34 -9.23 -19.85 -1.67
CA TYR A 34 -9.71 -19.01 -0.58
C TYR A 34 -8.72 -19.03 0.59
N ASP A 35 -8.32 -20.22 1.05
CA ASP A 35 -7.39 -20.39 2.17
C ASP A 35 -6.05 -19.71 1.89
N ARG A 36 -5.54 -19.83 0.66
CA ARG A 36 -4.30 -19.16 0.22
C ARG A 36 -4.48 -17.65 0.25
N TRP A 37 -5.57 -17.12 -0.30
CA TRP A 37 -5.83 -15.68 -0.33
C TRP A 37 -5.91 -15.11 1.08
N ILE A 38 -6.72 -15.72 1.95
CA ILE A 38 -6.88 -15.28 3.36
C ILE A 38 -5.54 -15.29 4.09
N LYS A 39 -4.74 -16.34 3.93
CA LYS A 39 -3.42 -16.44 4.55
C LYS A 39 -2.50 -15.30 4.11
N VAL A 40 -2.47 -14.99 2.82
CA VAL A 40 -1.61 -13.92 2.29
C VAL A 40 -2.14 -12.54 2.70
N ASN A 41 -3.45 -12.32 2.65
CA ASN A 41 -4.10 -11.08 3.10
C ASN A 41 -3.76 -10.79 4.57
N ASN A 42 -3.88 -11.80 5.45
CA ASN A 42 -3.55 -11.65 6.87
C ASN A 42 -2.08 -11.29 7.10
N LYS A 43 -1.14 -11.93 6.36
CA LYS A 43 0.28 -11.57 6.43
C LYS A 43 0.53 -10.14 5.95
N ALA A 44 -0.08 -9.74 4.84
CA ALA A 44 0.01 -8.39 4.32
C ALA A 44 -0.48 -7.38 5.37
N LYS A 45 -1.66 -7.61 5.97
CA LYS A 45 -2.17 -6.78 7.09
C LYS A 45 -1.18 -6.68 8.24
N CYS A 46 -0.60 -7.79 8.70
CA CYS A 46 0.39 -7.78 9.78
C CYS A 46 1.60 -6.91 9.44
N PHE A 47 2.18 -7.06 8.25
CA PHE A 47 3.30 -6.22 7.81
C PHE A 47 2.91 -4.75 7.71
N MET A 48 1.71 -4.50 7.20
CA MET A 48 1.19 -3.15 7.07
C MET A 48 1.08 -2.47 8.43
N LEU A 49 0.34 -3.10 9.36
CA LEU A 49 0.12 -2.60 10.72
C LEU A 49 1.40 -2.51 11.54
N ALA A 50 2.34 -3.45 11.38
CA ALA A 50 3.63 -3.42 12.07
C ALA A 50 4.50 -2.23 11.64
N SER A 51 4.36 -1.77 10.39
CA SER A 51 5.10 -0.61 9.88
C SER A 51 4.49 0.74 10.27
N MET A 52 3.31 0.75 10.91
CA MET A 52 2.60 1.97 11.29
C MET A 52 2.98 2.46 12.70
N SER A 53 2.80 3.76 12.93
CA SER A 53 2.78 4.33 14.28
C SER A 53 1.58 3.79 15.06
N ASN A 54 1.63 3.84 16.40
CA ASN A 54 0.55 3.35 17.24
C ASN A 54 -0.81 4.00 16.93
N VAL A 55 -0.81 5.30 16.65
CA VAL A 55 -2.04 6.05 16.30
C VAL A 55 -2.62 5.56 14.98
N LEU A 56 -1.77 5.38 13.96
CA LEU A 56 -2.22 4.88 12.67
C LEU A 56 -2.67 3.43 12.76
N ARG A 57 -1.91 2.57 13.44
CA ARG A 57 -2.26 1.16 13.63
C ARG A 57 -3.65 1.01 14.26
N LYS A 58 -3.94 1.70 15.37
CA LYS A 58 -5.25 1.65 16.04
C LYS A 58 -6.42 2.04 15.13
N LYS A 59 -6.18 2.93 14.17
CA LYS A 59 -7.21 3.35 13.21
C LYS A 59 -7.52 2.28 12.14
N HIS A 60 -6.58 1.37 11.88
CA HIS A 60 -6.66 0.41 10.77
C HIS A 60 -6.66 -1.05 11.23
N GLU A 61 -6.58 -1.34 12.54
CA GLU A 61 -6.46 -2.71 13.06
C GLU A 61 -7.74 -3.55 12.86
N GLU A 62 -8.90 -2.91 12.88
CA GLU A 62 -10.21 -3.54 12.68
C GLU A 62 -10.61 -3.69 11.19
N MET A 63 -9.81 -3.16 10.25
CA MET A 63 -10.11 -3.33 8.83
C MET A 63 -9.94 -4.81 8.44
N GLU A 64 -10.83 -5.33 7.61
CA GLU A 64 -10.89 -6.75 7.28
C GLU A 64 -9.77 -7.15 6.31
N THR A 65 -9.43 -6.29 5.36
CA THR A 65 -8.50 -6.59 4.27
C THR A 65 -7.30 -5.66 4.22
N ALA A 66 -6.18 -6.15 3.67
CA ALA A 66 -5.02 -5.33 3.36
C ALA A 66 -5.36 -4.24 2.32
N TYR A 67 -6.33 -4.52 1.44
CA TYR A 67 -6.85 -3.56 0.47
C TYR A 67 -7.47 -2.32 1.15
N GLU A 68 -8.37 -2.51 2.12
CA GLU A 68 -8.99 -1.40 2.86
C GLU A 68 -7.95 -0.54 3.58
N ILE A 69 -6.91 -1.17 4.14
CA ILE A 69 -5.82 -0.46 4.79
C ILE A 69 -5.08 0.42 3.77
N ILE A 70 -4.70 -0.11 2.60
CA ILE A 70 -3.96 0.68 1.61
C ILE A 70 -4.84 1.78 1.01
N GLU A 71 -6.11 1.51 0.76
CA GLU A 71 -7.06 2.50 0.26
C GLU A 71 -7.25 3.65 1.25
N SER A 72 -7.39 3.34 2.54
CA SER A 72 -7.48 4.36 3.60
C SER A 72 -6.22 5.21 3.71
N LEU A 73 -5.04 4.58 3.61
CA LEU A 73 -3.76 5.30 3.58
C LEU A 73 -3.64 6.19 2.32
N GLU A 74 -4.08 5.72 1.17
CA GLU A 74 -4.08 6.50 -0.06
C GLU A 74 -5.06 7.68 0.00
N ALA A 75 -6.22 7.51 0.64
CA ALA A 75 -7.14 8.61 0.89
C ALA A 75 -6.53 9.66 1.83
N MET A 76 -5.85 9.25 2.90
CA MET A 76 -5.23 10.17 3.86
C MET A 76 -3.98 10.88 3.32
N PHE A 77 -3.13 10.15 2.59
CA PHE A 77 -1.78 10.61 2.23
C PHE A 77 -1.54 10.72 0.74
N GLY A 78 -2.39 10.16 -0.12
CA GLY A 78 -2.15 10.06 -1.56
C GLY A 78 -2.07 11.41 -2.26
N ALA A 79 -3.06 12.29 -2.08
CA ALA A 79 -3.03 13.62 -2.69
C ALA A 79 -1.96 14.55 -2.07
N PRO A 80 -1.84 14.66 -0.73
CA PRO A 80 -0.80 15.47 -0.10
C PRO A 80 0.63 15.05 -0.47
N SER A 81 0.91 13.74 -0.51
CA SER A 81 2.25 13.23 -0.85
C SER A 81 2.65 13.51 -2.30
N LYS A 82 1.70 13.34 -3.25
CA LYS A 82 1.93 13.69 -4.66
C LYS A 82 2.26 15.17 -4.81
N LYS A 83 1.51 16.05 -4.14
CA LYS A 83 1.76 17.49 -4.16
C LYS A 83 3.13 17.83 -3.58
N ALA A 84 3.47 17.32 -2.39
CA ALA A 84 4.77 17.57 -1.76
C ALA A 84 5.95 17.15 -2.65
N ARG A 85 5.82 16.00 -3.34
CA ARG A 85 6.84 15.54 -4.30
C ARG A 85 6.98 16.47 -5.50
N LEU A 86 5.86 16.94 -6.08
CA LEU A 86 5.88 17.89 -7.19
C LEU A 86 6.49 19.23 -6.77
N ASP A 87 6.15 19.72 -5.58
CA ASP A 87 6.69 20.97 -5.04
C ASP A 87 8.19 20.86 -4.77
N ALA A 88 8.67 19.72 -4.25
CA ALA A 88 10.10 19.45 -4.08
C ALA A 88 10.86 19.43 -5.43
N VAL A 89 10.30 18.77 -6.45
CA VAL A 89 10.87 18.77 -7.81
C VAL A 89 10.89 20.18 -8.39
N ARG A 90 9.82 20.95 -8.24
CA ARG A 90 9.73 22.33 -8.70
C ARG A 90 10.77 23.22 -8.01
N ALA A 91 10.91 23.10 -6.68
CA ALA A 91 11.90 23.84 -5.92
C ALA A 91 13.33 23.54 -6.38
N PHE A 92 13.65 22.27 -6.63
CA PHE A 92 14.94 21.85 -7.19
C PHE A 92 15.21 22.43 -8.58
N MET A 93 14.22 22.37 -9.48
CA MET A 93 14.33 22.97 -10.82
C MET A 93 14.54 24.48 -10.75
N ASN A 94 13.81 25.18 -9.88
CA ASN A 94 13.94 26.62 -9.70
C ASN A 94 15.32 27.02 -9.15
N ASP A 95 15.89 26.25 -8.22
CA ASP A 95 17.25 26.48 -7.72
C ASP A 95 18.31 26.29 -8.83
N LYS A 96 18.16 25.24 -9.64
CA LYS A 96 19.01 25.00 -10.82
C LYS A 96 18.92 26.13 -11.85
N MET A 97 17.70 26.58 -12.18
CA MET A 97 17.50 27.66 -13.15
C MET A 97 18.12 28.98 -12.66
N LYS A 98 17.96 29.34 -11.38
CA LYS A 98 18.61 30.53 -10.81
C LYS A 98 20.14 30.48 -10.89
N LYS A 99 20.74 29.28 -10.75
CA LYS A 99 22.19 29.09 -10.91
C LYS A 99 22.65 29.22 -12.37
N SER A 100 21.85 28.81 -13.35
CA SER A 100 22.20 28.93 -14.78
C SER A 100 22.00 30.33 -15.36
N SER A 101 21.11 31.15 -14.80
CA SER A 101 20.87 32.52 -15.26
C SER A 101 21.96 33.52 -14.82
N SER A 102 22.92 33.07 -14.01
CA SER A 102 24.00 33.91 -13.45
C SER A 102 25.31 33.78 -14.23
N VAL A 103 25.27 33.44 -15.52
CA VAL A 103 26.41 33.58 -16.43
C VAL A 103 26.31 34.97 -17.05
N LYS A 104 26.95 35.95 -16.41
CA LYS A 104 27.19 37.28 -16.99
C LYS A 104 28.54 37.21 -17.71
N PHE A 105 28.52 37.43 -19.02
CA PHE A 105 29.72 37.75 -19.82
C PHE A 105 30.20 39.16 -19.49
#